data_AF-A0A951UJT7-F1
#
_entry.id   AF-A0A951UJT7-F1
#
_cell.length_a   1.000
_cell.length_b   1.000
_cell.length_c   1.000
_cell.angle_alpha   90.00
_cell.angle_beta   90.00
_cell.angle_gamma   90.00
#
_symmetry.space_group_name_H-M   'P 1'
#
loop_
_entity.id
_entity.type
_entity.pdbx_description
1 polymer ?
#
loop_
_entity_poly.entity_id
_entity_poly.type
_entity_poly.pdbx_seq_one_letter_code
_entity_poly.pdbx_strand_id
1 'polypeptide(L)'
;MPKTYKAWLKGSRLEWIDEVPKFGEQQIQVHVTFPDNETALETKSRGRRMAEILNNLATSEAPNIDPVVWQRETRQDRSLPGR
;
A
#
# COMPACT_ATOMS: atom_id res chain seq x y z
N MET A 1 -16.44 -17.91 3.57
CA MET A 1 -15.32 -17.28 2.85
C MET A 1 -15.68 -17.27 1.36
N PRO A 2 -15.48 -16.17 0.61
CA PRO A 2 -15.72 -16.16 -0.83
C PRO A 2 -14.77 -17.14 -1.53
N LYS A 3 -15.26 -17.85 -2.55
CA LYS A 3 -14.44 -18.78 -3.36
C LYS A 3 -13.90 -18.01 -4.57
N THR A 4 -12.58 -17.96 -4.70
CA THR A 4 -11.91 -17.27 -5.81
C THR A 4 -11.57 -18.26 -6.91
N TYR A 5 -11.89 -17.91 -8.15
CA TYR A 5 -11.60 -18.72 -9.33
C TYR A 5 -10.55 -18.01 -10.19
N LYS A 6 -9.68 -18.78 -10.83
CA LYS A 6 -8.65 -18.27 -11.73
C LYS A 6 -9.08 -18.45 -13.17
N ALA A 7 -8.90 -17.40 -13.96
CA ALA A 7 -9.21 -17.38 -15.38
C ALA A 7 -8.24 -16.49 -16.15
N TRP A 8 -8.07 -16.77 -17.43
CA TRP A 8 -7.53 -15.84 -18.40
C TRP A 8 -8.65 -14.93 -18.91
N LEU A 9 -8.40 -13.63 -19.02
CA LEU A 9 -9.30 -12.72 -19.72
C LEU A 9 -8.85 -12.58 -21.18
N LYS A 10 -9.64 -13.11 -22.11
CA LYS A 10 -9.40 -13.01 -23.56
C LYS A 10 -10.48 -12.17 -24.23
N GLY A 11 -10.13 -10.93 -24.57
CA GLY A 11 -11.11 -9.94 -25.02
C GLY A 11 -12.10 -9.64 -23.89
N SER A 12 -13.36 -10.05 -24.07
CA SER A 12 -14.42 -9.90 -23.07
C SER A 12 -14.86 -11.21 -22.41
N ARG A 13 -14.12 -12.31 -22.62
CA ARG A 13 -14.47 -13.64 -22.09
C ARG A 13 -13.43 -14.12 -21.08
N LEU A 14 -13.90 -14.68 -19.97
CA LEU A 14 -13.08 -15.37 -18.99
C LEU A 14 -12.95 -16.85 -19.39
N GLU A 15 -11.72 -17.33 -19.54
CA GLU A 15 -11.37 -18.74 -19.78
C GLU A 15 -10.77 -19.33 -18.50
N TRP A 16 -11.49 -20.23 -17.84
CA TRP A 16 -11.08 -20.79 -16.54
C TRP A 16 -9.79 -21.62 -16.64
N ILE A 17 -8.90 -21.45 -15.66
CA ILE A 17 -7.61 -22.16 -15.61
C ILE A 17 -7.75 -23.47 -14.85
N ASP A 18 -8.39 -23.41 -13.69
CA ASP A 18 -8.55 -24.55 -12.77
C ASP A 18 -10.01 -25.02 -12.77
N GLU A 19 -10.68 -24.89 -11.64
CA GLU A 19 -12.07 -25.29 -11.47
C GLU A 19 -13.01 -24.35 -12.22
N VAL A 20 -13.82 -24.92 -13.12
CA VAL A 20 -14.94 -24.22 -13.75
C VAL A 20 -16.07 -24.09 -12.73
N PRO A 21 -16.53 -22.87 -12.43
CA PRO A 21 -17.66 -22.67 -11.53
C PRO A 21 -18.93 -23.32 -12.09
N LYS A 22 -19.61 -24.15 -11.28
CA LYS A 22 -20.85 -24.84 -11.68
C LYS A 22 -22.07 -23.95 -11.45
N PHE A 23 -22.17 -22.87 -12.21
CA PHE A 23 -23.29 -21.93 -12.11
C PHE A 23 -24.37 -22.10 -13.19
N GLY A 24 -24.22 -23.09 -14.08
CA GLY A 24 -25.14 -23.30 -15.20
C GLY A 24 -25.12 -22.13 -16.19
N GLU A 25 -26.27 -21.83 -16.79
CA GLU A 25 -26.45 -20.74 -17.76
C GLU A 25 -26.87 -19.41 -17.11
N GLN A 26 -26.76 -19.31 -15.78
CA GLN A 26 -27.19 -18.12 -15.06
C GLN A 26 -26.20 -16.96 -15.24
N GLN A 27 -26.71 -15.77 -15.57
CA GLN A 27 -25.91 -14.56 -15.64
C GLN A 27 -25.50 -14.12 -14.22
N ILE A 28 -24.18 -14.07 -13.96
CA ILE A 28 -23.64 -13.71 -12.65
C ILE A 28 -22.74 -12.48 -12.78
N GLN A 29 -22.95 -11.52 -11.89
CA GLN A 29 -22.05 -10.37 -11.76
C GLN A 29 -20.75 -10.81 -11.11
N VAL A 30 -19.62 -10.47 -11.73
CA VAL A 30 -18.29 -10.76 -11.22
C VAL A 30 -17.47 -9.48 -11.08
N HIS A 31 -16.58 -9.46 -10.10
CA HIS A 31 -15.54 -8.44 -9.97
C HIS A 31 -14.23 -9.03 -10.46
N VAL A 32 -13.59 -8.36 -11.42
CA VAL A 32 -12.30 -8.79 -11.96
C VAL A 32 -11.23 -7.89 -11.38
N THR A 33 -10.40 -8.46 -10.50
CA THR A 33 -9.20 -7.80 -9.99
C THR A 33 -8.01 -8.31 -10.79
N PHE A 34 -7.31 -7.40 -11.45
CA PHE A 34 -6.04 -7.73 -12.07
C PHE A 34 -4.99 -7.81 -10.97
N PRO A 35 -4.13 -8.85 -10.94
CA PRO A 35 -2.96 -8.80 -10.09
C PRO A 35 -2.18 -7.54 -10.46
N ASP A 36 -1.71 -6.81 -9.45
CA ASP A 36 -0.91 -5.61 -9.64
C ASP A 36 0.36 -5.99 -10.42
N ASN A 37 0.28 -5.86 -11.74
CA ASN A 37 1.42 -5.54 -12.57
C ASN A 37 1.62 -4.02 -12.52
N GLU A 38 1.48 -3.43 -11.34
CA GLU A 38 2.09 -2.14 -11.05
C GLU A 38 3.60 -2.34 -11.20
N THR A 39 4.03 -2.15 -12.46
CA THR A 39 5.17 -1.31 -12.77
C THR A 39 6.43 -1.72 -12.02
N ALA A 40 7.10 -2.76 -12.51
CA ALA A 40 8.54 -2.94 -12.25
C ALA A 40 9.37 -1.65 -12.52
N LEU A 41 8.80 -0.71 -13.28
CA LEU A 41 9.27 0.66 -13.46
C LEU A 41 8.98 1.61 -12.28
N GLU A 42 7.83 1.53 -11.59
CA GLU A 42 7.56 2.41 -10.43
C GLU A 42 8.22 1.92 -9.16
N THR A 43 8.40 0.61 -8.94
CA THR A 43 9.16 0.16 -7.76
C THR A 43 10.60 0.69 -7.80
N LYS A 44 11.22 0.68 -8.99
CA LYS A 44 12.54 1.31 -9.22
C LYS A 44 12.51 2.82 -9.04
N SER A 45 11.44 3.50 -9.47
CA SER A 45 11.32 4.96 -9.33
C SER A 45 11.06 5.39 -7.89
N ARG A 46 10.32 4.60 -7.10
CA ARG A 46 10.03 4.87 -5.68
C ARG A 46 11.28 4.83 -4.82
N GLY A 47 12.14 3.82 -4.99
CA GLY A 47 13.40 3.73 -4.26
C GLY A 47 14.32 4.92 -4.55
N ARG A 48 14.44 5.28 -5.83
CA ARG A 48 15.22 6.45 -6.25
C ARG A 48 14.66 7.76 -5.68
N ARG A 49 13.36 7.97 -5.79
CA ARG A 49 12.68 9.17 -5.25
C ARG A 49 12.81 9.27 -3.73
N MET A 50 12.73 8.13 -3.03
CA MET A 50 12.96 8.07 -1.58
C MET A 50 14.40 8.47 -1.23
N ALA A 51 15.38 7.91 -1.93
CA ALA A 51 16.78 8.26 -1.71
C ALA A 51 17.06 9.76 -1.96
N GLU A 52 16.47 10.33 -3.01
CA GLU A 52 16.56 11.77 -3.31
C GLU A 52 15.96 12.63 -2.18
N ILE A 53 14.77 12.26 -1.67
CA ILE A 53 14.13 12.97 -0.55
C ILE A 53 14.98 12.87 0.73
N LEU A 54 15.47 11.67 1.06
CA LEU A 54 16.32 11.45 2.23
C LEU A 54 17.64 12.21 2.14
N ASN A 55 18.26 12.26 0.95
CA ASN A 55 19.46 13.04 0.72
C ASN A 55 19.20 14.54 0.93
N ASN A 56 18.09 15.06 0.38
CA ASN A 56 17.70 16.47 0.57
C ASN A 56 17.46 16.80 2.04
N LEU A 57 16.83 15.90 2.80
CA LEU A 57 16.63 16.04 4.25
C LEU A 57 17.95 16.01 5.03
N ALA A 58 18.89 15.15 4.64
CA ALA A 58 20.20 15.08 5.29
C ALA A 58 21.07 16.31 5.03
N THR A 59 20.93 16.94 3.85
CA THR A 59 21.63 18.18 3.51
C THR A 59 20.93 19.44 3.99
N SER A 60 19.64 19.36 4.35
CA SER A 60 18.94 20.50 4.93
C SER A 60 19.44 20.74 6.36
N GLU A 61 19.65 22.00 6.72
CA GLU A 61 19.94 22.35 8.11
C GLU A 61 18.80 21.86 9.00
N ALA A 62 19.17 21.19 10.10
CA ALA A 62 18.20 20.83 11.11
C ALA A 62 17.50 22.12 11.57
N PRO A 63 16.16 22.11 11.67
CA PRO A 63 15.46 23.27 12.18
C PRO A 63 16.02 23.61 13.56
N ASN A 64 16.29 24.89 13.81
CA ASN A 64 16.80 25.38 15.08
C ASN A 64 15.70 25.30 16.14
N ILE A 65 15.51 24.09 16.67
CA ILE A 65 14.49 23.76 17.66
C ILE A 65 15.21 23.50 18.98
N ASP A 66 14.73 24.13 20.06
CA ASP A 66 15.15 23.76 21.41
C ASP A 66 14.61 22.34 21.71
N PRO A 67 15.48 21.33 21.85
CA PRO A 67 15.05 19.95 22.06
C PRO A 67 14.26 19.77 23.36
N VAL A 68 14.49 20.61 24.37
CA VAL A 68 13.80 20.56 25.66
C VAL A 68 12.36 21.07 25.52
N VAL A 69 12.17 22.16 24.77
CA VAL A 69 10.82 22.72 24.50
C VAL A 69 10.02 21.74 23.64
N TRP A 70 10.60 21.26 22.53
CA TRP A 70 9.93 20.31 21.64
C TRP A 70 9.55 19.01 22.36
N GLN A 71 10.42 18.51 23.24
CA GLN A 71 10.13 17.32 24.02
C GLN A 71 8.95 17.54 24.98
N ARG A 72 8.86 18.70 25.64
CA ARG A 72 7.74 19.05 26.56
C ARG A 72 6.42 19.25 25.83
N GLU A 73 6.45 19.78 24.60
CA GLU A 73 5.24 19.94 23.79
C GLU A 73 4.75 18.61 23.21
N THR A 74 5.67 17.77 22.74
CA THR A 74 5.36 16.48 22.10
C THR A 74 5.01 15.42 23.12
N ARG A 75 5.73 15.38 24.24
CA ARG A 75 5.37 14.55 25.39
C ARG A 75 4.56 15.43 26.30
N GLN A 76 3.24 15.37 26.20
CA GLN A 76 2.40 15.76 27.32
C GLN A 76 2.92 14.98 28.52
N ASP A 77 3.58 15.67 29.46
CA ASP A 77 4.12 15.07 30.67
C ASP A 77 2.99 14.27 31.31
N ARG A 78 3.08 12.95 31.17
CA ARG A 78 2.06 12.05 31.68
C ARG A 78 2.23 12.08 33.18
N SER A 79 1.23 12.56 33.92
CA SER A 79 1.26 12.51 35.38
C SER A 79 1.60 11.09 35.82
N LEU A 80 2.70 10.95 36.57
CA LEU A 80 3.03 9.69 37.20
C LEU A 80 1.89 9.38 38.19
N PRO A 81 1.31 8.17 38.18
CA PRO A 81 0.32 7.83 39.18
C PRO A 81 0.96 7.89 40.57
N GLY A 82 0.48 8.79 41.43
CA GLY A 82 0.88 8.86 42.84
C GLY A 82 1.60 10.13 43.31
N ARG A 83 1.56 11.25 42.57
CA ARG A 83 1.90 12.57 43.13
C ARG A 83 0.99 13.67 42.59
#